data_AF-A0A822G526-F1
#
_entry.id   AF-A0A822G526-F1
#
_cell.length_a   1.000
_cell.length_b   1.000
_cell.length_c   1.000
_cell.angle_alpha   90.00
_cell.angle_beta   90.00
_cell.angle_gamma   90.00
#
_symmetry.space_group_name_H-M   'P 1'
#
loop_
_entity.id
_entity.type
_entity.pdbx_description
1 polymer ?
#
loop_
_entity_poly.entity_id
_entity_poly.type
_entity_poly.pdbx_seq_one_letter_code
_entity_poly.pdbx_strand_id
1 'polypeptide(L)'
;LCIRSHSSLSKPPIQFSFVPPKLPVELEQYGHLLVEYVSSMCMAFNIQAMTCITTLESYHSMDKLEMQREFLTIDADRQRQITYLTSELLKASHRFNLQGAIEFICERIKSRSSSSASHSSPISTNVIDKPMHMLLNDHEFYHELSQAVLLNQIVFNDIQRSMMGLYHSLSTYFHSQQTSENIVIDARLLVPSEQFVIGVLFKRFNIPSIYIDKDGNIAMFPYNLKDISSG
;
A
#
# COMPACT_ATOMS: atom_id res chain seq x y z
N LEU A 1 15.44 2.70 -26.49
CA LEU A 1 14.63 3.25 -27.60
C LEU A 1 15.16 4.64 -27.93
N CYS A 2 15.88 4.77 -29.05
CA CYS A 2 16.43 6.04 -29.52
C CYS A 2 15.31 7.01 -29.91
N ILE A 3 15.24 8.15 -29.22
CA ILE A 3 14.41 9.29 -29.61
C ILE A 3 15.15 10.02 -30.73
N ARG A 4 14.76 9.77 -31.98
CA ARG A 4 15.14 10.64 -33.11
C ARG A 4 14.28 11.90 -33.05
N SER A 5 14.93 13.02 -32.76
CA SER A 5 14.38 14.36 -32.97
C SER A 5 14.09 14.56 -34.45
N HIS A 6 12.82 14.66 -34.82
CA HIS A 6 12.43 15.04 -36.17
C HIS A 6 12.75 16.52 -36.41
N SER A 7 13.90 16.72 -37.05
CA SER A 7 14.17 17.68 -38.13
C SER A 7 13.14 18.80 -38.32
N SER A 8 13.55 20.02 -37.96
CA SER A 8 13.04 21.28 -38.50
C SER A 8 13.22 21.33 -40.02
N LEU A 9 12.21 20.89 -40.78
CA LEU A 9 12.08 21.20 -42.20
C LEU A 9 11.48 22.62 -42.31
N SER A 10 12.36 23.62 -42.38
CA SER A 10 11.98 24.95 -42.85
C SER A 10 11.60 24.85 -44.32
N LYS A 11 10.31 24.65 -44.62
CA LYS A 11 9.81 24.81 -45.99
C LYS A 11 10.12 26.24 -46.44
N PRO A 12 10.72 26.44 -47.62
CA PRO A 12 10.92 27.79 -48.15
C PRO A 12 9.56 28.48 -48.31
N PRO A 13 9.46 29.79 -48.08
CA PRO A 13 8.23 30.52 -48.28
C PRO A 13 7.78 30.34 -49.74
N ILE A 14 6.55 29.86 -49.92
CA ILE A 14 5.93 29.76 -51.24
C ILE A 14 5.77 31.21 -51.74
N GLN A 15 6.59 31.60 -52.72
CA GLN A 15 6.45 32.89 -53.39
C GLN A 15 5.27 32.80 -54.37
N PHE A 16 4.15 33.38 -53.98
CA PHE A 16 3.05 33.62 -54.91
C PHE A 16 3.41 34.81 -55.81
N SER A 17 3.81 34.51 -57.05
CA SER A 17 3.93 35.51 -58.13
C SER A 17 2.53 35.84 -58.63
N PHE A 18 1.94 36.93 -58.13
CA PHE A 18 0.70 37.45 -58.69
C PHE A 18 1.02 38.28 -59.93
N VAL A 19 0.71 37.74 -61.10
CA VAL A 19 0.74 38.49 -62.36
C VAL A 19 -0.65 39.08 -62.56
N PRO A 20 -0.85 40.41 -62.41
CA PRO A 20 -2.15 41.00 -62.60
C PRO A 20 -2.62 40.83 -64.05
N PRO A 21 -3.91 40.54 -64.28
CA PRO A 21 -4.47 40.49 -65.63
C PRO A 21 -4.32 41.86 -66.31
N LYS A 22 -4.09 41.88 -67.63
CA LYS A 22 -4.05 43.13 -68.41
C LYS A 22 -5.41 43.83 -68.33
N LEU A 23 -5.42 45.06 -67.82
CA LEU A 23 -6.61 45.88 -67.73
C LEU A 23 -7.01 46.43 -69.13
N PRO A 24 -8.31 46.54 -69.43
CA PRO A 24 -8.80 47.32 -70.57
C PRO A 24 -8.30 48.77 -70.51
N VAL A 25 -8.05 49.39 -71.67
CA VAL A 25 -7.45 50.74 -71.78
C VAL A 25 -8.27 51.80 -71.04
N GLU A 26 -9.61 51.66 -70.97
CA GLU A 26 -10.45 52.63 -70.25
C GLU A 26 -10.27 52.59 -68.71
N LEU A 27 -9.69 51.51 -68.18
CA LEU A 27 -9.50 51.27 -66.74
C LEU A 27 -8.05 51.52 -66.27
N GLU A 28 -7.11 51.82 -67.18
CA GLU A 28 -5.70 52.05 -66.84
C GLU A 28 -5.50 53.19 -65.82
N GLN A 29 -6.29 54.26 -65.93
CA GLN A 29 -6.27 55.38 -64.97
C GLN A 29 -6.64 54.97 -63.53
N TYR A 30 -7.38 53.87 -63.37
CA TYR A 30 -7.78 53.31 -62.07
C TYR A 30 -6.90 52.13 -61.63
N GLY A 31 -5.88 51.74 -62.42
CA GLY A 31 -5.04 50.58 -62.16
C GLY A 31 -4.36 50.61 -60.79
N HIS A 32 -3.95 51.79 -60.33
CA HIS A 32 -3.33 51.98 -58.99
C HIS A 32 -4.31 51.64 -57.85
N LEU A 33 -5.58 52.08 -57.94
CA LEU A 33 -6.62 51.78 -56.96
C LEU A 33 -6.96 50.28 -56.94
N LEU A 34 -6.93 49.63 -58.11
CA LEU A 34 -7.20 48.20 -58.22
C LEU A 34 -6.08 47.36 -57.58
N VAL A 35 -4.81 47.77 -57.79
CA VAL A 35 -3.65 47.14 -57.14
C VAL A 35 -3.68 47.34 -55.64
N GLU A 36 -4.00 48.55 -55.17
CA GLU A 36 -4.12 48.86 -53.74
C GLU A 36 -5.24 48.06 -53.08
N TYR A 37 -6.40 47.97 -53.73
CA TYR A 37 -7.53 47.16 -53.27
C TYR A 37 -7.18 45.67 -53.19
N VAL A 38 -6.58 45.10 -54.24
CA VAL A 38 -6.18 43.69 -54.27
C VAL A 38 -5.10 43.41 -53.20
N SER A 39 -4.12 44.30 -53.04
CA SER A 39 -3.09 44.17 -52.01
C SER A 39 -3.71 44.20 -50.60
N SER A 40 -4.64 45.11 -50.36
CA SER A 40 -5.37 45.22 -49.09
C SER A 40 -6.19 43.95 -48.79
N MET A 41 -6.90 43.42 -49.80
CA MET A 41 -7.63 42.16 -49.67
C MET A 41 -6.72 40.97 -49.38
N CYS A 42 -5.59 40.85 -50.10
CA CYS A 42 -4.62 39.80 -49.86
C CYS A 42 -4.01 39.89 -48.46
N MET A 43 -3.72 41.10 -47.98
CA MET A 43 -3.20 41.32 -46.63
C MET A 43 -4.24 40.92 -45.57
N ALA A 44 -5.50 41.34 -45.73
CA ALA A 44 -6.59 40.96 -44.84
C ALA A 44 -6.81 39.44 -44.80
N PHE A 45 -6.78 38.77 -45.96
CA PHE A 45 -6.90 37.31 -46.03
C PHE A 45 -5.72 36.61 -45.36
N ASN A 46 -4.49 37.10 -45.57
CA ASN A 46 -3.30 36.52 -44.97
C ASN A 46 -3.28 36.69 -43.44
N ILE A 47 -3.68 37.86 -42.94
CA ILE A 47 -3.87 38.10 -41.49
C ILE A 47 -4.88 37.10 -40.93
N GLN A 48 -6.06 36.97 -41.55
CA GLN A 48 -7.09 36.06 -41.09
C GLN A 48 -6.64 34.59 -41.12
N ALA A 49 -5.93 34.18 -42.17
CA ALA A 49 -5.39 32.83 -42.29
C ALA A 49 -4.34 32.55 -41.20
N MET A 50 -3.41 33.48 -40.97
CA MET A 50 -2.40 33.35 -39.92
C MET A 50 -3.02 33.32 -38.52
N THR A 51 -4.02 34.16 -38.25
CA THR A 51 -4.77 34.10 -36.99
C THR A 51 -5.45 32.74 -36.83
N CYS A 52 -6.10 32.21 -37.86
CA CYS A 52 -6.75 30.89 -37.80
C CYS A 52 -5.74 29.77 -37.48
N ILE A 53 -4.58 29.78 -38.15
CA ILE A 53 -3.50 28.80 -37.92
C ILE A 53 -2.99 28.88 -36.47
N THR A 54 -2.65 30.08 -35.98
CA THR A 54 -2.13 30.23 -34.61
C THR A 54 -3.17 29.83 -33.56
N THR A 55 -4.45 30.09 -33.82
CA THR A 55 -5.54 29.64 -32.92
C THR A 55 -5.63 28.11 -32.89
N LEU A 56 -5.56 27.45 -34.05
CA LEU A 56 -5.57 25.98 -34.15
C LEU A 56 -4.35 25.34 -33.47
N GLU A 57 -3.16 25.91 -33.65
CA GLU A 57 -1.94 25.44 -32.99
C GLU A 57 -2.03 25.58 -31.47
N SER A 58 -2.62 26.69 -30.98
CA SER A 58 -2.87 26.91 -29.55
C SER A 58 -3.80 25.83 -28.97
N TYR A 59 -4.92 25.54 -29.64
CA TYR A 59 -5.84 24.48 -29.22
C TYR A 59 -5.17 23.11 -29.19
N HIS A 60 -4.40 22.76 -30.22
CA HIS A 60 -3.69 21.48 -30.25
C HIS A 60 -2.64 21.36 -29.13
N SER A 61 -1.95 22.44 -28.81
CA SER A 61 -0.99 22.49 -27.70
C SER A 61 -1.68 22.32 -26.34
N MET A 62 -2.84 22.95 -26.16
CA MET A 62 -3.66 22.80 -24.95
C MET A 62 -4.14 21.35 -24.76
N ASP A 63 -4.72 20.72 -25.78
CA ASP A 63 -5.19 19.33 -25.71
C ASP A 63 -4.06 18.37 -25.32
N LYS A 64 -2.86 18.59 -25.87
CA LYS A 64 -1.68 17.77 -25.55
C LYS A 64 -1.23 17.94 -24.09
N LEU A 65 -1.27 19.17 -23.57
CA LEU A 65 -0.94 19.46 -22.17
C LEU A 65 -1.97 18.89 -21.21
N GLU A 66 -3.25 18.95 -21.58
CA GLU A 66 -4.35 18.40 -20.78
C GLU A 66 -4.22 16.87 -20.69
N MET A 67 -4.01 16.20 -21.82
CA MET A 67 -3.78 14.75 -21.85
C MET A 67 -2.54 14.32 -21.05
N GLN A 68 -1.46 15.11 -21.09
CA GLN A 68 -0.27 14.84 -20.27
C GLN A 68 -0.54 15.00 -18.76
N ARG A 69 -1.34 16.01 -18.37
CA ARG A 69 -1.73 16.19 -16.96
C ARG A 69 -2.59 15.03 -16.48
N GLU A 70 -3.58 14.62 -17.25
CA GLU A 70 -4.43 13.47 -16.90
C GLU A 70 -3.62 12.17 -16.77
N PHE A 71 -2.65 11.95 -17.66
CA PHE A 71 -1.78 10.78 -17.54
C PHE A 71 -0.98 10.78 -16.23
N LEU A 72 -0.41 11.93 -15.86
CA LEU A 72 0.35 12.08 -14.62
C LEU A 72 -0.50 11.90 -13.35
N THR A 73 -1.76 12.36 -13.36
CA THR A 73 -2.66 12.17 -12.22
C THR A 73 -3.05 10.70 -12.07
N ILE A 74 -3.39 10.02 -13.17
CA ILE A 74 -3.71 8.58 -13.18
C ILE A 74 -2.51 7.76 -12.66
N ASP A 75 -1.30 8.08 -13.10
CA ASP A 75 -0.10 7.36 -12.68
C ASP A 75 0.21 7.58 -11.19
N ALA A 76 0.05 8.81 -10.69
CA ALA A 76 0.19 9.11 -9.26
C ALA A 76 -0.83 8.36 -8.40
N ASP A 77 -2.08 8.29 -8.84
CA ASP A 77 -3.13 7.55 -8.12
C ASP A 77 -2.91 6.05 -8.16
N ARG A 78 -2.46 5.49 -9.30
CA ARG A 78 -2.03 4.09 -9.37
C ARG A 78 -0.88 3.80 -8.42
N GLN A 79 0.12 4.68 -8.36
CA GLN A 79 1.25 4.50 -7.47
C GLN A 79 0.82 4.52 -6.00
N ARG A 80 -0.09 5.43 -5.61
CA ARG A 80 -0.70 5.44 -4.27
C ARG A 80 -1.46 4.15 -3.99
N GLN A 81 -2.22 3.64 -4.96
CA GLN A 81 -2.97 2.40 -4.81
C GLN A 81 -2.03 1.18 -4.62
N ILE A 82 -0.92 1.11 -5.37
CA ILE A 82 0.11 0.07 -5.22
C ILE A 82 0.75 0.16 -3.83
N THR A 83 1.14 1.36 -3.38
CA THR A 83 1.71 1.55 -2.04
C THR A 83 0.73 1.14 -0.96
N TYR A 84 -0.55 1.52 -1.09
CA TYR A 84 -1.61 1.12 -0.16
C TYR A 84 -1.76 -0.41 -0.12
N LEU A 85 -1.93 -1.06 -1.28
CA LEU A 85 -2.08 -2.51 -1.37
C LEU A 85 -0.85 -3.25 -0.85
N THR A 86 0.36 -2.75 -1.11
CA THR A 86 1.61 -3.30 -0.58
C THR A 86 1.64 -3.19 0.95
N SER A 87 1.20 -2.06 1.51
CA SER A 87 1.12 -1.87 2.96
C SER A 87 0.08 -2.79 3.61
N GLU A 88 -1.09 -2.99 2.98
CA GLU A 88 -2.12 -3.92 3.46
C GLU A 88 -1.68 -5.37 3.33
N LEU A 89 -0.96 -5.72 2.25
CA LEU A 89 -0.39 -7.05 2.06
C LEU A 89 0.72 -7.32 3.06
N LEU A 90 1.58 -6.35 3.37
CA LEU A 90 2.57 -6.46 4.43
C LEU A 90 1.89 -6.62 5.79
N LYS A 91 0.86 -5.82 6.12
CA LYS A 91 0.08 -5.99 7.35
C LYS A 91 -0.57 -7.37 7.42
N ALA A 92 -1.14 -7.86 6.32
CA ALA A 92 -1.71 -9.20 6.25
C ALA A 92 -0.63 -10.27 6.42
N SER A 93 0.49 -10.17 5.71
CA SER A 93 1.64 -11.08 5.81
C SER A 93 2.24 -11.11 7.22
N HIS A 94 2.35 -9.96 7.89
CA HIS A 94 2.74 -9.90 9.28
C HIS A 94 1.71 -10.56 10.20
N ARG A 95 0.40 -10.51 9.91
CA ARG A 95 -0.62 -11.28 10.63
C ARG A 95 -0.52 -12.81 10.45
N PHE A 96 0.19 -13.28 9.42
CA PHE A 96 0.39 -14.71 9.15
C PHE A 96 1.68 -15.26 9.78
N ASN A 97 2.44 -14.46 10.52
CA ASN A 97 3.57 -14.95 11.32
C ASN A 97 3.22 -15.01 12.83
N LEU A 98 4.03 -15.75 13.59
CA LEU A 98 3.80 -15.99 15.02
C LEU A 98 3.76 -14.68 15.83
N GLN A 99 4.55 -13.69 15.45
CA GLN A 99 4.57 -12.37 16.09
C GLN A 99 3.26 -11.61 15.87
N GLY A 100 2.80 -11.48 14.62
CA GLY A 100 1.56 -10.76 14.32
C GLY A 100 0.32 -11.44 14.89
N ALA A 101 0.34 -12.76 15.05
CA ALA A 101 -0.71 -13.48 15.77
C ALA A 101 -0.77 -13.09 17.25
N ILE A 102 0.39 -12.92 17.91
CA ILE A 102 0.45 -12.42 19.30
C ILE A 102 0.02 -10.95 19.37
N GLU A 103 0.43 -10.10 18.42
CA GLU A 103 -0.03 -8.70 18.35
C GLU A 103 -1.55 -8.61 18.20
N PHE A 104 -2.14 -9.47 17.35
CA PHE A 104 -3.59 -9.58 17.21
C PHE A 104 -4.29 -9.98 18.52
N ILE A 105 -3.75 -10.96 19.24
CA ILE A 105 -4.26 -11.36 20.56
C ILE A 105 -4.22 -10.19 21.54
N CYS A 106 -3.10 -9.49 21.61
CA CYS A 106 -2.93 -8.33 22.48
C CYS A 106 -3.96 -7.23 22.19
N GLU A 107 -4.22 -6.94 20.91
CA GLU A 107 -5.22 -5.96 20.52
C GLU A 107 -6.66 -6.41 20.86
N ARG A 108 -6.95 -7.70 20.74
CA ARG A 108 -8.24 -8.28 21.13
C ARG A 108 -8.46 -8.22 22.65
N ILE A 109 -7.42 -8.42 23.45
CA ILE A 109 -7.49 -8.22 24.91
C ILE A 109 -7.73 -6.74 25.25
N LYS A 110 -6.99 -5.83 24.60
CA LYS A 110 -7.15 -4.38 24.81
C LYS A 110 -8.56 -3.92 24.48
N SER A 111 -9.08 -4.26 23.30
CA SER A 111 -10.41 -3.85 22.85
C SER A 111 -11.56 -4.30 23.77
N ARG A 112 -11.43 -5.47 24.42
CA ARG A 112 -12.38 -5.93 25.46
C ARG A 112 -12.33 -5.11 26.74
N SER A 113 -11.18 -4.53 27.06
CA SER A 113 -10.98 -3.72 28.27
C SER A 113 -11.30 -2.23 28.08
N SER A 114 -11.19 -1.73 26.84
CA SER A 114 -11.45 -0.32 26.48
C SER A 114 -12.92 0.09 26.58
N SER A 115 -13.86 -0.86 26.70
CA SER A 115 -15.27 -0.59 27.03
C SER A 115 -15.48 -0.08 28.46
N SER A 116 -14.42 0.07 29.26
CA SER A 116 -14.53 0.42 30.69
C SER A 116 -13.57 1.49 31.24
N ALA A 117 -12.64 2.07 30.48
CA ALA A 117 -11.84 3.19 31.01
C ALA A 117 -11.17 4.06 29.94
N SER A 118 -11.58 5.32 29.88
CA SER A 118 -10.77 6.43 29.37
C SER A 118 -9.70 6.80 30.41
N HIS A 119 -8.43 6.87 29.99
CA HIS A 119 -7.49 7.97 30.22
C HIS A 119 -6.05 7.54 29.93
N SER A 120 -5.37 8.42 29.21
CA SER A 120 -3.96 8.46 28.82
C SER A 120 -2.96 8.25 29.95
N SER A 121 -1.81 7.61 29.67
CA SER A 121 -0.43 8.05 29.96
C SER A 121 0.61 6.97 29.53
N PRO A 122 1.91 7.29 29.53
CA PRO A 122 2.76 7.46 28.36
C PRO A 122 3.41 6.15 27.84
N ILE A 123 3.96 6.26 26.64
CA ILE A 123 4.68 5.24 25.88
C ILE A 123 5.89 4.72 26.68
N SER A 124 5.68 3.65 27.44
CA SER A 124 6.72 2.74 27.90
C SER A 124 6.76 1.57 26.93
N THR A 125 7.96 1.06 26.64
CA THR A 125 8.26 -0.14 25.85
C THR A 125 7.49 -1.42 26.26
N ASN A 126 6.67 -1.37 27.31
CA ASN A 126 5.81 -2.44 27.84
C ASN A 126 4.40 -2.47 27.21
N VAL A 127 4.26 -2.25 25.91
CA VAL A 127 2.95 -2.14 25.23
C VAL A 127 2.22 -3.49 25.10
N ILE A 128 2.93 -4.60 25.33
CA ILE A 128 2.48 -5.98 25.03
C ILE A 128 2.38 -6.85 26.29
N ASP A 129 3.25 -6.61 27.27
CA ASP A 129 3.22 -7.25 28.58
C ASP A 129 1.94 -6.91 29.37
N LYS A 130 1.42 -5.68 29.21
CA LYS A 130 0.20 -5.23 29.89
C LYS A 130 -1.03 -6.08 29.51
N PRO A 131 -1.33 -6.31 28.21
CA PRO A 131 -2.38 -7.27 27.80
C PRO A 131 -2.23 -8.67 28.41
N MET A 132 -1.01 -9.22 28.44
CA MET A 132 -0.79 -10.57 28.98
C MET A 132 -1.02 -10.61 30.50
N HIS A 133 -0.59 -9.57 31.22
CA HIS A 133 -0.94 -9.39 32.63
C HIS A 133 -2.45 -9.30 32.86
N MET A 134 -3.17 -8.57 32.00
CA MET A 134 -4.62 -8.45 32.11
C MET A 134 -5.31 -9.79 31.90
N LEU A 135 -4.84 -10.58 30.93
CA LEU A 135 -5.37 -11.92 30.69
C LEU A 135 -5.11 -12.85 31.88
N LEU A 136 -3.93 -12.79 32.50
CA LEU A 136 -3.62 -13.57 33.71
C LEU A 136 -4.44 -13.16 34.95
N ASN A 137 -4.96 -11.94 34.98
CA ASN A 137 -5.84 -11.45 36.06
C ASN A 137 -7.31 -11.81 35.83
N ASP A 138 -7.68 -12.33 34.65
CA ASP A 138 -9.00 -12.87 34.39
C ASP A 138 -9.15 -14.21 35.14
N HIS A 139 -10.09 -14.26 36.09
CA HIS A 139 -10.30 -15.43 36.94
C HIS A 139 -10.67 -16.70 36.16
N GLU A 140 -11.46 -16.58 35.09
CA GLU A 140 -11.87 -17.72 34.28
C GLU A 140 -10.66 -18.26 33.52
N PHE A 141 -9.94 -17.38 32.83
CA PHE A 141 -8.74 -17.76 32.10
C PHE A 141 -7.66 -18.32 33.03
N TYR A 142 -7.42 -17.71 34.18
CA TYR A 142 -6.45 -18.18 35.16
C TYR A 142 -6.76 -19.59 35.64
N HIS A 143 -8.04 -19.88 35.92
CA HIS A 143 -8.46 -21.21 36.33
C HIS A 143 -8.24 -22.24 35.21
N GLU A 144 -8.67 -21.94 33.98
CA GLU A 144 -8.44 -22.81 32.81
C GLU A 144 -6.95 -23.08 32.55
N LEU A 145 -6.13 -22.02 32.60
CA LEU A 145 -4.68 -22.11 32.44
C LEU A 145 -4.07 -23.00 33.53
N SER A 146 -4.47 -22.81 34.79
CA SER A 146 -3.94 -23.58 35.92
C SER A 146 -4.25 -25.09 35.77
N GLN A 147 -5.46 -25.44 35.32
CA GLN A 147 -5.83 -26.83 35.06
C GLN A 147 -5.01 -27.42 33.90
N ALA A 148 -4.89 -26.69 32.79
CA ALA A 148 -4.09 -27.12 31.65
C ALA A 148 -2.61 -27.32 32.04
N VAL A 149 -2.04 -26.43 32.86
CA VAL A 149 -0.67 -26.55 33.37
C VAL A 149 -0.49 -27.80 34.22
N LEU A 150 -1.43 -28.09 35.12
CA LEU A 150 -1.42 -29.28 35.97
C LEU A 150 -1.51 -30.58 35.14
N LEU A 151 -2.40 -30.62 34.14
CA LEU A 151 -2.55 -31.77 33.25
C LEU A 151 -1.29 -32.09 32.44
N ASN A 152 -0.55 -31.06 32.04
CA ASN A 152 0.67 -31.21 31.25
C ASN A 152 1.94 -31.31 32.12
N GLN A 153 1.80 -31.31 33.45
CA GLN A 153 2.90 -31.40 34.42
C GLN A 153 3.98 -30.31 34.23
N ILE A 154 3.55 -29.11 33.85
CA ILE A 154 4.46 -27.97 33.64
C ILE A 154 4.50 -27.11 34.90
N VAL A 155 5.62 -26.45 35.17
CA VAL A 155 5.76 -25.52 36.29
C VAL A 155 5.05 -24.21 35.94
N PHE A 156 4.02 -23.85 36.72
CA PHE A 156 3.20 -22.65 36.48
C PHE A 156 4.03 -21.35 36.43
N ASN A 157 5.05 -21.23 37.29
CA ASN A 157 5.92 -20.05 37.30
C ASN A 157 6.67 -19.85 35.97
N ASP A 158 7.05 -20.93 35.29
CA ASP A 158 7.71 -20.84 33.98
C ASP A 158 6.73 -20.43 32.88
N ILE A 159 5.48 -20.88 32.97
CA ILE A 159 4.39 -20.43 32.09
C ILE A 159 4.11 -18.94 32.28
N GLN A 160 4.02 -18.46 33.52
CA GLN A 160 3.82 -17.05 33.80
C GLN A 160 4.99 -16.21 33.27
N ARG A 161 6.24 -16.66 33.50
CA ARG A 161 7.43 -15.97 32.96
C ARG A 161 7.42 -15.97 31.43
N SER A 162 7.09 -17.09 30.80
CA SER A 162 7.00 -17.20 29.34
C SER A 162 5.88 -16.34 28.76
N MET A 163 4.72 -16.22 29.40
CA MET A 163 3.66 -15.29 28.98
C MET A 163 4.13 -13.83 29.01
N MET A 164 4.86 -13.45 30.05
CA MET A 164 5.37 -12.09 30.20
C MET A 164 6.53 -11.78 29.24
N GLY A 165 7.38 -12.77 28.94
CA GLY A 165 8.54 -12.60 28.05
C GLY A 165 8.24 -12.91 26.58
N LEU A 166 7.04 -13.39 26.25
CA LEU A 166 6.75 -14.03 24.96
C LEU A 166 7.09 -13.14 23.77
N TYR A 167 6.72 -11.87 23.83
CA TYR A 167 6.96 -10.95 22.73
C TYR A 167 8.46 -10.69 22.51
N HIS A 168 9.23 -10.58 23.58
CA HIS A 168 10.67 -10.37 23.48
C HIS A 168 11.36 -11.59 22.87
N SER A 169 10.99 -12.80 23.33
CA SER A 169 11.46 -14.05 22.75
C SER A 169 11.14 -14.10 21.25
N LEU A 170 9.87 -13.88 20.87
CA LEU A 170 9.45 -13.93 19.48
C LEU A 170 10.10 -12.86 18.59
N SER A 171 10.30 -11.65 19.11
CA SER A 171 10.99 -10.59 18.37
C SER A 171 12.43 -10.98 18.01
N THR A 172 13.09 -11.77 18.86
CA THR A 172 14.47 -12.22 18.63
C THR A 172 14.54 -13.34 17.60
N TYR A 173 13.58 -14.26 17.60
CA TYR A 173 13.61 -15.46 16.75
C TYR A 173 13.04 -15.26 15.34
N PHE A 174 12.09 -14.32 15.15
CA PHE A 174 11.26 -14.28 13.94
C PHE A 174 11.53 -13.10 12.98
N HIS A 175 12.70 -12.48 13.05
CA HIS A 175 13.09 -11.39 12.12
C HIS A 175 13.21 -11.82 10.64
N SER A 176 13.18 -13.12 10.32
CA SER A 176 13.54 -13.61 8.97
C SER A 176 12.61 -14.65 8.34
N GLN A 177 11.58 -15.16 9.04
CA GLN A 177 10.68 -16.17 8.47
C GLN A 177 9.34 -15.56 8.07
N GLN A 178 9.24 -15.11 6.82
CA GLN A 178 7.96 -14.87 6.17
C GLN A 178 7.41 -16.20 5.67
N THR A 179 6.58 -16.87 6.47
CA THR A 179 5.79 -18.00 5.98
C THR A 179 4.49 -17.46 5.41
N SER A 180 4.28 -17.68 4.11
CA SER A 180 3.20 -17.03 3.33
C SER A 180 1.81 -17.59 3.58
N GLU A 181 1.66 -18.72 4.27
CA GLU A 181 0.37 -19.44 4.29
C GLU A 181 -0.10 -19.89 5.67
N ASN A 182 0.79 -20.17 6.63
CA ASN A 182 0.39 -20.68 7.95
C ASN A 182 1.27 -20.14 9.09
N ILE A 183 0.66 -19.95 10.26
CA ILE A 183 1.38 -19.65 11.50
C ILE A 183 1.98 -20.96 12.02
N VAL A 184 3.30 -20.96 12.25
CA VAL A 184 4.05 -22.15 12.67
C VAL A 184 4.55 -22.00 14.10
N ILE A 185 4.28 -23.01 14.92
CA ILE A 185 4.89 -23.20 16.24
C ILE A 185 6.03 -24.19 16.07
N ASP A 186 7.27 -23.68 15.98
CA ASP A 186 8.46 -24.50 15.75
C ASP A 186 9.17 -24.84 17.07
N ALA A 187 9.19 -26.12 17.44
CA ALA A 187 9.78 -26.61 18.67
C ALA A 187 11.30 -26.53 18.71
N ARG A 188 11.96 -26.26 17.58
CA ARG A 188 13.42 -26.06 17.49
C ARG A 188 13.82 -24.65 17.92
N LEU A 189 12.90 -23.69 17.83
CA LEU A 189 13.14 -22.28 18.13
C LEU A 189 12.64 -21.86 19.51
N LEU A 190 11.62 -22.54 20.03
CA LEU A 190 10.92 -22.17 21.25
C LEU A 190 11.23 -23.13 22.39
N VAL A 191 11.33 -22.63 23.61
CA VAL A 191 11.40 -23.53 24.79
C VAL A 191 10.01 -24.12 25.09
N PRO A 192 9.92 -25.28 25.78
CA PRO A 192 8.64 -25.97 26.03
C PRO A 192 7.55 -25.09 26.67
N SER A 193 7.91 -24.20 27.59
CA SER A 193 6.96 -23.29 28.23
C SER A 193 6.39 -22.26 27.25
N GLU A 194 7.19 -21.75 26.31
CA GLU A 194 6.74 -20.84 25.26
C GLU A 194 5.84 -21.55 24.25
N GLN A 195 6.21 -22.77 23.84
CA GLN A 195 5.38 -23.61 22.97
C GLN A 195 3.99 -23.81 23.59
N PHE A 196 3.95 -24.17 24.88
CA PHE A 196 2.71 -24.36 25.62
C PHE A 196 1.87 -23.07 25.68
N VAL A 197 2.48 -21.95 26.07
CA VAL A 197 1.79 -20.65 26.17
C VAL A 197 1.18 -20.24 24.84
N ILE A 198 1.93 -20.35 23.75
CA ILE A 198 1.44 -20.01 22.40
C ILE A 198 0.25 -20.91 22.05
N GLY A 199 0.34 -22.21 22.32
CA GLY A 199 -0.76 -23.14 22.11
C GLY A 199 -2.02 -22.76 22.89
N VAL A 200 -1.88 -22.41 24.17
CA VAL A 200 -3.01 -21.96 25.00
C VAL A 200 -3.66 -20.71 24.41
N LEU A 201 -2.85 -19.70 24.07
CA LEU A 201 -3.34 -18.45 23.49
C LEU A 201 -4.05 -18.70 22.16
N PHE A 202 -3.45 -19.49 21.27
CA PHE A 202 -4.04 -19.76 19.97
C PHE A 202 -5.33 -20.55 20.08
N LYS A 203 -5.41 -21.50 21.02
CA LYS A 203 -6.67 -22.19 21.31
C LYS A 203 -7.73 -21.22 21.84
N ARG A 204 -7.40 -20.40 22.84
CA ARG A 204 -8.33 -19.42 23.44
C ARG A 204 -8.89 -18.44 22.41
N PHE A 205 -8.07 -18.00 21.45
CA PHE A 205 -8.45 -17.00 20.44
C PHE A 205 -8.80 -17.59 19.07
N ASN A 206 -8.90 -18.92 18.96
CA ASN A 206 -9.20 -19.67 17.72
C ASN A 206 -8.27 -19.31 16.55
N ILE A 207 -6.96 -19.24 16.80
CA ILE A 207 -5.94 -18.96 15.78
C ILE A 207 -5.44 -20.30 15.21
N PRO A 208 -5.62 -20.55 13.91
CA PRO A 208 -5.11 -21.77 13.27
C PRO A 208 -3.59 -21.74 13.20
N SER A 209 -2.95 -22.86 13.53
CA SER A 209 -1.50 -23.02 13.46
C SER A 209 -1.08 -24.45 13.16
N ILE A 210 0.17 -24.60 12.73
CA ILE A 210 0.84 -25.90 12.51
C ILE A 210 1.94 -26.03 13.56
N TYR A 211 2.12 -27.24 14.09
CA TYR A 211 3.22 -27.57 14.99
C TYR A 211 4.32 -28.32 14.25
N ILE A 212 5.56 -27.88 14.43
CA ILE A 212 6.77 -28.57 13.96
C ILE A 212 7.52 -29.09 15.18
N ASP A 213 7.82 -30.39 15.19
CA ASP A 213 8.57 -31.02 16.27
C ASP A 213 10.06 -30.67 16.24
N LYS A 214 10.82 -31.21 17.20
CA LYS A 214 12.27 -30.96 17.31
C LYS A 214 13.08 -31.52 16.13
N ASP A 215 12.52 -32.50 15.43
CA ASP A 215 13.15 -33.13 14.25
C ASP A 215 12.82 -32.37 12.95
N GLY A 216 11.95 -31.35 13.03
CA GLY A 216 11.55 -30.54 11.88
C GLY A 216 10.34 -31.09 11.12
N ASN A 217 9.63 -32.08 11.68
CA ASN A 217 8.46 -32.68 11.05
C ASN A 217 7.16 -32.02 11.51
N ILE A 218 6.17 -31.97 10.62
CA ILE A 218 4.81 -31.58 10.99
C ILE A 218 4.22 -32.67 11.88
N ALA A 219 3.84 -32.31 13.09
CA ALA A 219 3.33 -33.24 14.10
C ALA A 219 2.09 -32.71 14.79
N MET A 220 1.45 -33.56 15.59
CA MET A 220 0.40 -33.11 16.50
C MET A 220 0.99 -32.28 17.63
N PHE A 221 0.29 -31.22 18.02
CA PHE A 221 0.69 -30.39 19.14
C PHE A 221 0.75 -31.24 20.44
N PRO A 222 1.87 -31.23 21.18
CA PRO A 222 2.15 -32.25 22.20
C PRO A 222 1.45 -31.99 23.55
N TYR A 223 0.71 -30.88 23.68
CA TYR A 223 0.07 -30.50 24.94
C TYR A 223 -1.44 -30.69 24.91
N ASN A 224 -1.98 -31.18 26.02
CA ASN A 224 -3.41 -31.32 26.22
C ASN A 224 -4.01 -29.98 26.66
N LEU A 225 -4.74 -29.34 25.75
CA LEU A 225 -5.36 -28.04 26.02
C LEU A 225 -6.88 -28.12 26.19
N LYS A 226 -7.47 -29.30 26.40
CA LYS A 226 -8.93 -29.53 26.36
C LYS A 226 -9.74 -28.53 27.19
N ASP A 227 -9.23 -28.13 28.35
CA ASP A 227 -9.94 -27.28 29.31
C ASP A 227 -9.88 -25.79 28.99
N ILE A 228 -9.07 -25.37 28.00
CA ILE A 228 -9.07 -23.99 27.51
C ILE A 228 -10.30 -23.79 26.63
N SER A 229 -11.20 -22.88 27.01
CA SER A 229 -12.39 -22.56 26.24
C SER A 229 -12.09 -21.57 25.11
N SER A 230 -12.72 -21.75 23.96
CA SER A 230 -12.66 -20.81 22.84
C SER A 230 -13.45 -19.55 23.18
N GLY A 231 -12.77 -18.41 23.29
CA GLY A 231 -13.32 -17.14 23.79
C GLY A 231 -13.68 -16.09 22.74
#